data_AF-A0A382JPV5-F1
#
_entry.id   AF-A0A382JPV5-F1
#
_cell.length_a   1.000
_cell.length_b   1.000
_cell.length_c   1.000
_cell.angle_alpha   90.00
_cell.angle_beta   90.00
_cell.angle_gamma   90.00
#
_symmetry.space_group_name_H-M   'P 1'
#
loop_
_entity.id
_entity.type
_entity.pdbx_description
1 polymer ?
#
loop_
_entity_poly.entity_id
_entity_poly.type
_entity_poly.pdbx_seq_one_letter_code
_entity_poly.pdbx_strand_id
1 'polypeptide(L)'
;MNISFIKRIIFFMLLYPVIVSGVNVTFQVDMTNETVDLDCPPTISGSFFSNWSWFQPLSQVDGYIWATTLNLNPDEYHEYKFGNCEWNLESLPEGGPCTNTSYGYTNRFITVPGENTLLEPVFYGTCETSESGGYEEGWVLVWSDEFDSPNIDMSKWT
;
A
#
# COMPACT_ATOMS: atom_id res chain seq x y z
N MET A 1 30.32 -0.71 41.16
CA MET A 1 29.01 -0.43 40.53
C MET A 1 27.93 -1.07 41.39
N ASN A 2 26.95 -0.29 41.89
CA ASN A 2 26.02 -0.76 42.92
C ASN A 2 24.84 -1.53 42.28
N ILE A 3 24.63 -2.79 42.68
CA ILE A 3 23.56 -3.67 42.16
C ILE A 3 22.16 -3.05 42.33
N SER A 4 21.93 -2.24 43.39
CA SER A 4 20.66 -1.54 43.55
C SER A 4 20.45 -0.43 42.52
N PHE A 5 21.55 0.19 42.07
CA PHE A 5 21.55 1.23 41.05
C PHE A 5 21.27 0.65 39.65
N ILE A 6 21.87 -0.51 39.34
CA ILE A 6 21.62 -1.24 38.09
C ILE A 6 20.15 -1.73 38.02
N LYS A 7 19.61 -2.28 39.13
CA LYS A 7 18.21 -2.71 39.19
C LYS A 7 17.21 -1.56 38.97
N ARG A 8 17.49 -0.36 39.50
CA ARG A 8 16.66 0.83 39.25
C ARG A 8 16.71 1.26 37.79
N ILE A 9 17.89 1.27 37.16
CA ILE A 9 18.04 1.64 35.75
C ILE A 9 17.30 0.64 34.84
N ILE A 10 17.42 -0.66 35.07
CA ILE A 10 16.71 -1.68 34.28
C ILE A 10 15.19 -1.56 34.49
N PHE A 11 14.73 -1.30 35.72
CA PHE A 11 13.30 -1.08 35.99
C PHE A 11 12.76 0.18 35.30
N PHE A 12 13.54 1.26 35.22
CA PHE A 12 13.16 2.48 34.48
C PHE A 12 13.21 2.31 32.95
N MET A 13 14.11 1.48 32.40
CA MET A 13 14.08 1.12 30.97
C MET A 13 12.88 0.22 30.62
N LEU A 14 12.49 -0.71 31.50
CA LEU A 14 11.29 -1.55 31.33
C LEU A 14 9.97 -0.78 31.51
N LEU A 15 10.02 0.35 32.21
CA LEU A 15 8.89 1.27 32.41
C LEU A 15 8.77 2.35 31.34
N TYR A 16 9.72 2.44 30.41
CA TYR A 16 9.60 3.38 29.31
C TYR A 16 8.53 2.85 28.36
N PRO A 17 7.35 3.49 28.26
CA PRO A 17 6.40 3.08 27.24
C PRO A 17 7.09 3.25 25.89
N VAL A 18 7.13 2.18 25.10
CA VAL A 18 7.44 2.32 23.68
C VAL A 18 6.36 3.23 23.12
N ILE A 19 6.71 4.47 22.81
CA ILE A 19 5.81 5.38 22.13
C ILE A 19 5.76 4.89 20.68
N VAL A 20 4.84 3.96 20.40
CA VAL A 20 4.51 3.58 19.03
C VAL A 20 3.70 4.74 18.46
N SER A 21 4.33 5.58 17.65
CA SER A 21 3.61 6.56 16.83
C SER A 21 3.18 5.90 15.53
N GLY A 22 1.91 5.99 15.18
CA GLY A 22 1.44 5.49 13.90
C GLY A 22 2.08 6.23 12.72
N VAL A 23 2.25 5.53 11.60
CA VAL A 23 2.72 6.06 10.32
C VAL A 23 1.53 6.27 9.38
N ASN A 24 1.68 7.22 8.46
CA ASN A 24 0.67 7.49 7.45
C ASN A 24 0.93 6.62 6.21
N VAL A 25 -0.01 5.74 5.90
CA VAL A 25 -0.01 4.91 4.69
C VAL A 25 -1.11 5.39 3.76
N THR A 26 -0.74 5.79 2.54
CA THR A 26 -1.71 6.20 1.52
C THR A 26 -2.00 5.04 0.60
N PHE A 27 -3.24 4.57 0.65
CA PHE A 27 -3.76 3.51 -0.21
C PHE A 27 -4.34 4.14 -1.47
N GLN A 28 -4.02 3.56 -2.63
CA GLN A 28 -4.45 4.06 -3.93
C GLN A 28 -5.03 2.92 -4.77
N VAL A 29 -6.11 3.20 -5.49
CA VAL A 29 -6.74 2.27 -6.43
C VAL A 29 -7.07 3.00 -7.72
N ASP A 30 -6.78 2.34 -8.83
CA ASP A 30 -7.11 2.79 -10.17
C ASP A 30 -8.40 2.12 -10.65
N MET A 31 -9.39 2.96 -10.90
CA MET A 31 -10.73 2.59 -11.34
C MET A 31 -10.93 2.72 -12.87
N THR A 32 -9.86 2.82 -13.66
CA THR A 32 -9.92 3.05 -15.13
C THR A 32 -10.79 2.03 -15.85
N ASN A 33 -10.80 0.78 -15.40
CA ASN A 33 -11.56 -0.32 -16.00
C ASN A 33 -12.98 -0.47 -15.43
N GLU A 34 -13.35 0.37 -14.46
CA GLU A 34 -14.60 0.27 -13.73
C GLU A 34 -15.52 1.44 -14.06
N THR A 35 -16.83 1.23 -13.92
CA THR A 35 -17.79 2.34 -13.91
C THR A 35 -17.96 2.81 -12.47
N VAL A 36 -17.59 4.06 -12.20
CA VAL A 36 -17.72 4.69 -10.88
C VAL A 36 -18.92 5.63 -10.87
N ASP A 37 -19.78 5.47 -9.86
CA ASP A 37 -20.85 6.43 -9.58
C ASP A 37 -20.28 7.62 -8.80
N LEU A 38 -20.47 8.84 -9.30
CA LEU A 38 -19.97 10.05 -8.64
C LEU A 38 -20.67 10.32 -7.30
N ASP A 39 -21.91 9.85 -7.14
CA ASP A 39 -22.65 9.96 -5.89
C ASP A 39 -22.29 8.83 -4.90
N CYS A 40 -21.56 7.81 -5.35
CA CYS A 40 -21.07 6.72 -4.51
C CYS A 40 -19.60 6.39 -4.81
N PRO A 41 -18.65 7.12 -4.20
CA PRO A 41 -17.24 6.97 -4.50
C PRO A 41 -16.71 5.58 -4.11
N PRO A 42 -15.58 5.17 -4.71
CA PRO A 42 -14.84 4.00 -4.28
C PRO A 42 -14.52 4.04 -2.79
N THR A 43 -14.45 2.87 -2.17
CA THR A 43 -14.26 2.71 -0.72
C THR A 43 -13.08 1.78 -0.42
N ILE A 44 -12.63 1.77 0.82
CA ILE A 44 -11.72 0.75 1.35
C ILE A 44 -12.30 0.20 2.65
N SER A 45 -12.21 -1.12 2.84
CA SER A 45 -12.50 -1.78 4.12
C SER A 45 -11.42 -2.80 4.44
N GLY A 46 -11.21 -3.08 5.72
CA GLY A 46 -10.17 -4.02 6.14
C GLY A 46 -10.14 -4.26 7.64
N SER A 47 -9.14 -5.04 8.07
CA SER A 47 -8.95 -5.41 9.47
C SER A 47 -8.70 -4.19 10.37
N PHE A 48 -8.11 -3.12 9.84
CA PHE A 48 -7.86 -1.85 10.55
C PHE A 48 -9.15 -1.08 10.89
N PHE A 49 -10.31 -1.42 10.31
CA PHE A 49 -11.60 -0.81 10.66
C PHE A 49 -12.41 -1.70 11.61
N SER A 50 -11.87 -1.91 12.81
CA SER A 50 -12.48 -2.78 13.83
C SER A 50 -12.87 -4.15 13.23
N ASN A 51 -11.93 -4.76 12.51
CA ASN A 51 -12.09 -6.02 11.83
C ASN A 51 -13.30 -6.06 10.87
N TRP A 52 -13.25 -5.27 9.79
CA TRP A 52 -14.27 -5.22 8.74
C TRP A 52 -15.65 -4.71 9.19
N SER A 53 -15.71 -3.82 10.18
CA SER A 53 -16.97 -3.26 10.69
C SER A 53 -17.42 -1.99 9.96
N TRP A 54 -16.54 -1.38 9.15
CA TRP A 54 -16.76 -0.10 8.48
C TRP A 54 -15.94 -0.02 7.18
N PHE A 55 -16.36 0.83 6.25
CA PHE A 55 -15.64 1.18 5.03
C PHE A 55 -15.42 2.69 4.96
N GLN A 56 -14.26 3.13 4.49
CA GLN A 56 -13.97 4.55 4.30
C GLN A 56 -14.07 4.93 2.82
N PRO A 57 -14.82 5.99 2.46
CA PRO A 57 -14.77 6.57 1.13
C PRO A 57 -13.38 7.09 0.76
N LEU A 58 -12.95 6.82 -0.47
CA LEU A 58 -11.75 7.34 -1.08
C LEU A 58 -12.02 8.71 -1.72
N SER A 59 -10.97 9.52 -1.90
CA SER A 59 -11.04 10.78 -2.65
C SER A 59 -10.32 10.64 -3.98
N GLN A 60 -10.90 11.18 -5.06
CA GLN A 60 -10.26 11.21 -6.38
C GLN A 60 -9.03 12.12 -6.32
N VAL A 61 -7.86 11.61 -6.69
CA VAL A 61 -6.59 12.36 -6.62
C VAL A 61 -6.04 12.70 -8.00
N ASP A 62 -6.25 11.84 -8.99
CA ASP A 62 -5.89 12.11 -10.38
C ASP A 62 -6.69 11.20 -11.32
N GLY A 63 -7.28 11.73 -12.39
CA GLY A 63 -7.98 10.93 -13.40
C GLY A 63 -8.89 9.84 -12.81
N TYR A 64 -8.49 8.57 -12.91
CA TYR A 64 -9.21 7.41 -12.39
C TYR A 64 -8.63 6.84 -11.08
N ILE A 65 -7.63 7.51 -10.50
CA ILE A 65 -6.96 7.14 -9.25
C ILE A 65 -7.70 7.76 -8.07
N TRP A 66 -8.05 6.90 -7.12
CA TRP A 66 -8.72 7.23 -5.87
C TRP A 66 -7.84 6.80 -4.69
N ALA A 67 -7.76 7.65 -3.67
CA ALA A 67 -6.85 7.43 -2.56
C ALA A 67 -7.43 7.79 -1.19
N THR A 68 -6.84 7.22 -0.15
CA THR A 68 -7.01 7.68 1.23
C THR A 68 -5.77 7.37 2.06
N THR A 69 -5.52 8.20 3.08
CA THR A 69 -4.40 8.01 4.00
C THR A 69 -4.91 7.55 5.35
N LEU A 70 -4.35 6.44 5.83
CA LEU A 70 -4.66 5.88 7.14
C LEU A 70 -3.44 6.01 8.05
N ASN A 71 -3.66 6.38 9.31
CA ASN A 71 -2.62 6.32 10.34
C ASN A 71 -2.65 4.93 10.99
N LEU A 72 -1.60 4.14 10.77
CA LEU A 72 -1.52 2.74 11.18
C LEU A 72 -0.24 2.51 12.00
N ASN A 73 -0.26 1.54 12.92
CA ASN A 73 0.93 1.19 13.67
C ASN A 73 1.91 0.42 12.76
N PRO A 74 3.20 0.79 12.74
CA PRO A 74 4.23 0.02 12.04
C PRO A 74 4.23 -1.46 12.40
N ASP A 75 4.65 -2.28 11.45
CA ASP A 75 4.82 -3.74 11.57
C ASP A 75 3.53 -4.54 11.81
N GLU A 76 2.35 -3.90 11.85
CA GLU A 76 1.07 -4.60 11.91
C GLU A 76 0.71 -5.22 10.56
N TYR A 77 0.15 -6.43 10.59
CA TYR A 77 -0.41 -7.10 9.41
C TYR A 77 -1.89 -6.80 9.28
N HIS A 78 -2.31 -6.36 8.10
CA HIS A 78 -3.70 -6.09 7.80
C HIS A 78 -4.13 -6.70 6.47
N GLU A 79 -5.38 -7.13 6.42
CA GLU A 79 -6.07 -7.51 5.19
C GLU A 79 -7.12 -6.45 4.85
N TYR A 80 -7.30 -6.18 3.57
CA TYR A 80 -8.22 -5.16 3.09
C TYR A 80 -8.74 -5.45 1.68
N LYS A 81 -9.79 -4.74 1.28
CA LYS A 81 -10.35 -4.71 -0.06
C LYS A 81 -10.77 -3.29 -0.42
N PHE A 82 -10.65 -2.96 -1.69
CA PHE A 82 -11.34 -1.81 -2.27
C PHE A 82 -12.78 -2.17 -2.61
N GLY A 83 -13.68 -1.20 -2.54
CA GLY A 83 -15.06 -1.29 -2.98
C GLY A 83 -15.36 -0.27 -4.08
N ASN A 84 -16.23 -0.63 -5.02
CA ASN A 84 -16.78 0.27 -6.02
C ASN A 84 -18.20 0.64 -5.59
N CYS A 85 -18.30 1.57 -4.62
CA CYS A 85 -19.48 1.93 -3.82
C CYS A 85 -19.71 1.02 -2.58
N GLU A 86 -19.54 1.60 -1.38
CA GLU A 86 -19.83 0.95 -0.09
C GLU A 86 -19.22 -0.45 0.07
N TRP A 87 -20.04 -1.48 0.22
CA TRP A 87 -19.67 -2.89 0.39
C TRP A 87 -19.61 -3.67 -0.93
N ASN A 88 -19.69 -3.01 -2.09
CA ASN A 88 -19.44 -3.63 -3.38
C ASN A 88 -17.92 -3.87 -3.54
N LEU A 89 -17.40 -4.83 -2.77
CA LEU A 89 -15.97 -5.12 -2.68
C LEU A 89 -15.46 -5.86 -3.92
N GLU A 90 -14.20 -5.61 -4.24
CA GLU A 90 -13.52 -6.21 -5.38
C GLU A 90 -13.45 -7.75 -5.28
N SER A 91 -13.44 -8.41 -6.44
CA SER A 91 -13.10 -9.83 -6.56
C SER A 91 -11.64 -9.95 -6.95
N LEU A 92 -10.87 -10.75 -6.21
CA LEU A 92 -9.42 -10.89 -6.40
C LEU A 92 -9.07 -12.33 -6.77
N PRO A 93 -8.07 -12.55 -7.65
CA PRO A 93 -7.63 -13.89 -8.01
C PRO A 93 -6.95 -14.57 -6.82
N GLU A 94 -7.38 -15.80 -6.49
CA GLU A 94 -6.74 -16.63 -5.47
C GLU A 94 -5.26 -16.90 -5.83
N GLY A 95 -4.38 -16.79 -4.83
CA GLY A 95 -2.94 -17.03 -5.01
C GLY A 95 -2.20 -15.94 -5.77
N GLY A 96 -2.84 -14.79 -6.03
CA GLY A 96 -2.18 -13.62 -6.59
C GLY A 96 -1.11 -13.05 -5.64
N PRO A 97 -0.08 -12.36 -6.17
CA PRO A 97 1.08 -11.90 -5.38
C PRO A 97 0.72 -10.87 -4.31
N CYS A 98 -0.39 -10.16 -4.48
CA CYS A 98 -0.91 -9.17 -3.53
C CYS A 98 -2.03 -9.72 -2.63
N THR A 99 -2.36 -11.02 -2.73
CA THR A 99 -3.54 -11.59 -2.09
C THR A 99 -3.20 -12.57 -0.98
N ASN A 100 -4.04 -12.60 0.05
CA ASN A 100 -4.11 -13.68 1.02
C ASN A 100 -5.49 -14.33 0.92
N THR A 101 -5.52 -15.65 0.79
CA THR A 101 -6.77 -16.42 0.75
C THR A 101 -6.92 -17.21 2.04
N SER A 102 -7.96 -16.88 2.81
CA SER A 102 -8.26 -17.52 4.09
C SER A 102 -9.76 -17.68 4.27
N TYR A 103 -10.20 -18.85 4.74
CA TYR A 103 -11.61 -19.16 4.98
C TYR A 103 -12.55 -18.89 3.78
N GLY A 104 -12.04 -19.00 2.55
CA GLY A 104 -12.80 -18.75 1.32
C GLY A 104 -12.92 -17.27 0.91
N TYR A 105 -12.20 -16.37 1.59
CA TYR A 105 -12.07 -14.97 1.21
C TYR A 105 -10.66 -14.70 0.67
N THR A 106 -10.58 -14.03 -0.47
CA THR A 106 -9.31 -13.58 -1.06
C THR A 106 -9.23 -12.07 -0.92
N ASN A 107 -8.36 -11.60 -0.02
CA ASN A 107 -8.20 -10.19 0.34
C ASN A 107 -6.81 -9.69 -0.10
N ARG A 108 -6.66 -8.37 -0.26
CA ARG A 108 -5.33 -7.76 -0.30
C ARG A 108 -4.72 -7.80 1.10
N PHE A 109 -3.41 -7.75 1.19
CA PHE A 109 -2.73 -7.62 2.48
C PHE A 109 -1.64 -6.56 2.44
N ILE A 110 -1.28 -6.08 3.63
CA ILE A 110 -0.16 -5.18 3.87
C ILE A 110 0.46 -5.50 5.23
N THR A 111 1.79 -5.45 5.29
CA THR A 111 2.51 -5.24 6.54
C THR A 111 2.87 -3.76 6.60
N VAL A 112 2.39 -3.05 7.61
CA VAL A 112 2.53 -1.60 7.71
C VAL A 112 4.03 -1.24 7.76
N PRO A 113 4.53 -0.35 6.88
CA PRO A 113 5.93 0.04 6.85
C PRO A 113 6.34 0.81 8.11
N GLY A 114 7.66 0.93 8.33
CA GLY A 114 8.24 1.66 9.45
C GLY A 114 8.16 3.19 9.34
N GLU A 115 7.75 3.70 8.18
CA GLU A 115 7.70 5.13 7.87
C GLU A 115 6.45 5.48 7.05
N ASN A 116 6.20 6.77 6.84
CA ASN A 116 5.10 7.20 5.99
C ASN A 116 5.33 6.73 4.56
N THR A 117 4.32 6.12 3.95
CA THR A 117 4.46 5.52 2.62
C THR A 117 3.24 5.84 1.75
N LEU A 118 3.52 6.21 0.50
CA LEU A 118 2.55 6.26 -0.58
C LEU A 118 2.61 4.92 -1.32
N LEU A 119 1.54 4.14 -1.29
CA LEU A 119 1.49 2.88 -2.04
C LEU A 119 1.18 3.18 -3.50
N GLU A 120 1.85 2.48 -4.40
CA GLU A 120 1.55 2.53 -5.83
C GLU A 120 0.07 2.22 -6.11
N PRO A 121 -0.58 2.94 -7.03
CA PRO A 121 -1.94 2.63 -7.42
C PRO A 121 -2.00 1.26 -8.10
N VAL A 122 -3.04 0.52 -7.77
CA VAL A 122 -3.32 -0.82 -8.32
C VAL A 122 -4.64 -0.81 -9.05
N PHE A 123 -4.73 -1.53 -10.17
CA PHE A 123 -6.02 -1.68 -10.84
C PHE A 123 -6.98 -2.44 -9.94
N TYR A 124 -8.20 -1.92 -9.82
CA TYR A 124 -9.29 -2.53 -9.07
C TYR A 124 -9.48 -4.02 -9.45
N GLY A 125 -9.61 -4.90 -8.46
CA GLY A 125 -9.79 -6.35 -8.71
C GLY A 125 -8.55 -7.10 -9.21
N THR A 126 -7.38 -6.45 -9.29
CA THR A 126 -6.14 -7.10 -9.75
C THR A 126 -4.95 -6.83 -8.81
N CYS A 127 -3.85 -7.56 -9.02
CA CYS A 127 -2.57 -7.27 -8.36
C CYS A 127 -1.62 -6.43 -9.23
N GLU A 128 -2.06 -5.94 -10.38
CA GLU A 128 -1.24 -5.15 -11.28
C GLU A 128 -1.22 -3.69 -10.83
N THR A 129 -0.03 -3.09 -10.80
CA THR A 129 0.13 -1.66 -10.55
C THR A 129 -0.26 -0.88 -11.81
N SER A 130 -0.96 0.24 -11.66
CA SER A 130 -1.38 1.06 -12.78
C SER A 130 -0.34 2.10 -13.21
N GLU A 131 0.68 2.34 -12.38
CA GLU A 131 1.83 3.19 -12.69
C GLU A 131 3.06 2.39 -13.19
N SER A 132 2.84 1.35 -14.00
CA SER A 132 3.91 0.84 -14.88
C SER A 132 4.08 1.80 -16.08
N GLY A 133 4.64 2.97 -15.79
CA GLY A 133 4.74 4.05 -16.77
C GLY A 133 5.42 5.32 -16.29
N GLY A 134 6.37 5.24 -15.35
CA GLY A 134 7.19 6.42 -15.05
C GLY A 134 8.18 6.35 -13.90
N TYR A 135 9.45 6.10 -14.24
CA TYR A 135 10.60 6.75 -13.61
C TYR A 135 10.76 6.55 -12.09
N GLU A 136 11.22 5.36 -11.71
CA GLU A 136 12.16 5.32 -10.58
C GLU A 136 13.36 6.19 -10.96
N GLU A 137 13.73 7.11 -10.07
CA GLU A 137 14.70 8.17 -10.34
C GLU A 137 15.94 7.68 -11.10
N GLY A 138 16.01 8.02 -12.40
CA GLY A 138 17.25 7.98 -13.18
C GLY A 138 17.57 6.72 -13.98
N TRP A 139 16.68 5.73 -14.12
CA TRP A 139 16.95 4.58 -15.00
C TRP A 139 15.83 4.33 -16.02
N VAL A 140 16.16 4.52 -17.31
CA VAL A 140 15.36 3.98 -18.41
C VAL A 140 15.75 2.51 -18.60
N LEU A 141 14.78 1.61 -18.50
CA LEU A 141 14.97 0.22 -18.93
C LEU A 141 15.06 0.19 -20.46
N VAL A 142 16.28 0.16 -20.97
CA VAL A 142 16.56 -0.13 -22.37
C VAL A 142 16.72 -1.64 -22.49
N TRP A 143 15.88 -2.28 -23.30
CA TRP A 143 15.99 -3.70 -23.60
C TRP A 143 17.35 -3.97 -24.26
N SER A 144 17.97 -5.12 -23.95
CA SER A 144 19.34 -5.42 -24.37
C SER A 144 19.51 -5.56 -25.89
N ASP A 145 18.42 -5.64 -26.65
CA ASP A 145 18.41 -5.69 -28.11
C ASP A 145 18.72 -4.33 -28.77
N GLU A 146 18.73 -3.24 -28.01
CA GLU A 146 19.15 -1.91 -28.48
C GLU A 146 20.65 -1.64 -28.25
N PHE A 147 21.40 -2.60 -27.70
CA PHE A 147 22.82 -2.45 -27.36
C PHE A 147 23.72 -3.49 -28.05
N ASP A 148 23.58 -3.63 -29.37
CA ASP A 148 24.42 -4.50 -30.20
C ASP A 148 25.80 -3.90 -30.54
N SER A 149 26.13 -2.73 -29.99
CA SER A 149 27.36 -1.99 -30.33
C SER A 149 28.23 -1.75 -29.10
N PRO A 150 29.57 -1.89 -29.20
CA PRO A 150 30.48 -1.64 -28.07
C PRO A 150 30.57 -0.17 -27.65
N ASN A 151 29.90 0.75 -28.36
CA ASN A 151 29.88 2.18 -28.05
C ASN A 151 28.45 2.67 -27.84
N ILE A 152 28.24 3.45 -26.77
CA ILE A 152 26.99 4.17 -26.50
C ILE A 152 26.81 5.26 -27.57
N ASP A 153 25.72 5.18 -28.33
CA ASP A 153 25.31 6.27 -29.23
C ASP A 153 24.59 7.36 -28.44
N MET A 154 25.30 8.46 -28.17
CA MET A 154 24.77 9.62 -27.44
C MET A 154 23.79 10.47 -28.27
N SER A 155 23.66 10.23 -29.58
CA SER A 155 22.73 11.00 -30.43
C SER A 155 21.27 10.59 -30.28
N LYS A 156 20.98 9.45 -29.65
CA LYS A 156 19.61 9.02 -29.32
C LYS A 156 18.95 9.80 -28.17
N TRP A 157 19.71 10.64 -27.47
CA TRP A 157 19.28 11.33 -26.24
C TRP A 157 19.47 12.85 -26.31
N THR A 158 19.52 13.43 -27.51
CA THR A 158 19.50 14.89 -27.75
C THR A 158 18.23 15.25 -28.51
#